data_AF-A0A7K2ZSB9-F1
#
_entry.id   AF-A0A7K2ZSB9-F1
#
_cell.length_a   1.000
_cell.length_b   1.000
_cell.length_c   1.000
_cell.angle_alpha   90.00
_cell.angle_beta   90.00
_cell.angle_gamma   90.00
#
_symmetry.space_group_name_H-M   'P 1'
#
loop_
_entity.id
_entity.type
_entity.pdbx_description
1 polymer ?
#
loop_
_entity_poly.entity_id
_entity_poly.type
_entity_poly.pdbx_seq_one_letter_code
_entity_poly.pdbx_strand_id
1 'polypeptide(L)'
;QGHTALDAEAVRAALAERAVSDPEEAVRNAVEEGVALVFQEGTDPTEPDAAYEEEGEAPADAETGTETPEPVQVLLGLDRYALAEESLADGLARLMNACEKGADWAEAAAAAP
;
A
#
# COMPACT_ATOMS: atom_id res chain seq x y z
N GLN A 1 5.87 16.91 5.11
CA GLN A 1 4.89 15.98 4.53
C GLN A 1 5.66 15.15 3.52
N GLY A 2 5.94 13.88 3.86
CA GLY A 2 6.71 12.97 3.00
C GLY A 2 5.80 11.80 2.68
N HIS A 3 5.21 11.82 1.48
CA HIS A 3 4.50 10.68 0.93
C HIS A 3 5.51 9.91 0.08
N THR A 4 5.75 8.65 0.43
CA THR A 4 6.61 7.71 -0.31
C THR A 4 5.87 6.99 -1.44
N ALA A 5 4.54 7.03 -1.38
CA ALA A 5 3.64 6.67 -2.47
C ALA A 5 2.77 7.87 -2.86
N LEU A 6 2.48 8.02 -4.15
CA LEU A 6 1.63 9.09 -4.69
C LEU A 6 0.51 8.50 -5.54
N ASP A 7 -0.63 9.17 -5.54
CA ASP A 7 -1.76 8.80 -6.39
C ASP A 7 -1.37 8.74 -7.88
N ALA A 8 -1.77 7.67 -8.55
CA ALA A 8 -1.37 7.41 -9.93
C ALA A 8 -1.90 8.48 -10.91
N GLU A 9 -3.07 9.05 -10.66
CA GLU A 9 -3.61 10.17 -11.45
C GLU A 9 -2.78 11.44 -11.21
N ALA A 10 -2.45 11.73 -9.96
CA ALA A 10 -1.58 12.86 -9.62
C ALA A 10 -0.20 12.76 -10.27
N VAL A 11 0.39 11.56 -10.34
CA VAL A 11 1.67 11.32 -11.03
C VAL A 11 1.55 11.59 -12.53
N ARG A 12 0.51 11.07 -13.20
CA ARG A 12 0.30 11.30 -14.65
C ARG A 12 0.08 12.78 -14.96
N ALA A 13 -0.72 13.48 -14.17
CA ALA A 13 -0.91 14.92 -14.30
C ALA A 13 0.43 15.68 -14.15
N ALA A 14 1.23 15.36 -13.14
CA ALA A 14 2.52 15.99 -12.91
C ALA A 14 3.56 15.72 -14.01
N LEU A 15 3.48 14.57 -14.70
CA LEU A 15 4.30 14.24 -15.87
C LEU A 15 3.84 15.03 -17.11
N ALA A 16 2.53 15.20 -17.31
CA ALA A 16 1.99 16.03 -18.38
C ALA A 16 2.45 17.50 -18.24
N GLU A 17 2.42 18.05 -17.02
CA GLU A 17 2.93 19.40 -16.71
C GLU A 17 4.43 19.56 -17.04
N ARG A 18 5.18 18.46 -17.02
CA ARG A 18 6.62 18.41 -17.37
C ARG A 18 6.87 18.12 -18.85
N ALA A 19 5.83 18.14 -19.68
CA ALA A 19 5.88 17.90 -21.12
C ALA A 19 6.42 16.49 -21.51
N VAL A 20 6.18 15.49 -20.66
CA VAL A 20 6.37 14.09 -21.02
C VAL A 20 5.39 13.74 -22.15
N SER A 21 5.88 13.12 -23.23
CA SER A 21 5.11 12.93 -24.47
C SER A 21 3.89 12.02 -24.30
N ASP A 22 4.02 10.96 -23.51
CA ASP A 22 2.92 10.06 -23.11
C ASP A 22 3.07 9.73 -21.61
N PRO A 23 2.38 10.46 -20.72
CA PRO A 23 2.44 10.26 -19.27
C PRO A 23 1.95 8.87 -18.84
N GLU A 24 0.88 8.37 -19.44
CA GLU A 24 0.31 7.05 -19.18
C GLU A 24 1.29 5.93 -19.53
N GLU A 25 1.88 5.97 -20.73
CA GLU A 25 2.88 4.99 -21.18
C GLU A 25 4.14 5.07 -20.33
N ALA A 26 4.60 6.27 -19.97
CA ALA A 26 5.77 6.45 -19.11
C ALA A 26 5.58 5.81 -17.72
N VAL A 27 4.40 5.98 -17.10
CA VAL A 27 4.08 5.32 -15.83
C VAL A 27 4.01 3.81 -16.00
N ARG A 28 3.37 3.31 -17.06
CA ARG A 28 3.29 1.87 -17.34
C ARG A 28 4.67 1.25 -17.47
N ASN A 29 5.55 1.85 -18.26
CA ASN A 29 6.92 1.38 -18.45
C ASN A 29 7.69 1.37 -17.12
N ALA A 30 7.53 2.41 -16.29
CA ALA A 30 8.18 2.44 -14.97
C ALA A 30 7.70 1.33 -14.03
N VAL A 31 6.43 0.93 -14.12
CA VAL A 31 5.89 -0.21 -13.38
C VAL A 31 6.42 -1.54 -13.95
N GLU A 32 6.41 -1.70 -15.28
CA GLU A 32 6.91 -2.91 -15.95
C GLU A 32 8.41 -3.13 -15.71
N GLU A 33 9.21 -2.06 -15.65
CA GLU A 33 10.63 -2.10 -15.32
C GLU A 33 10.90 -2.27 -13.81
N GLY A 34 9.86 -2.24 -12.96
CA GLY A 34 9.99 -2.36 -11.52
C GLY A 34 10.62 -1.14 -10.85
N VAL A 35 10.64 0.02 -11.50
CA VAL A 35 11.11 1.29 -10.92
C VAL A 35 10.05 1.88 -9.97
N ALA A 36 8.78 1.65 -10.30
CA ALA A 36 7.62 1.98 -9.46
C ALA A 36 6.80 0.72 -9.14
N LEU A 37 6.31 0.63 -7.91
CA LEU A 37 5.45 -0.42 -7.41
C LEU A 37 4.03 0.15 -7.22
N VAL A 38 3.02 -0.69 -7.50
CA VAL A 38 1.61 -0.33 -7.40
C VAL A 38 1.04 -0.83 -6.08
N PHE A 39 0.37 0.06 -5.37
CA PHE A 39 -0.37 -0.23 -4.14
C PHE A 39 -1.84 0.10 -4.34
N GLN A 40 -2.71 -0.67 -3.71
CA GLN A 40 -4.15 -0.44 -3.72
C GLN A 40 -4.57 -0.10 -2.29
N GLU A 41 -5.09 1.10 -2.09
CA GLU A 41 -5.64 1.56 -0.82
C GLU A 41 -7.18 1.46 -0.89
N GLY A 42 -7.80 0.95 0.18
CA GLY A 42 -9.25 0.68 0.23
C GLY A 42 -9.65 -0.76 -0.11
N THR A 43 -8.71 -1.64 -0.45
CA THR A 43 -8.96 -3.10 -0.47
C THR A 43 -8.75 -3.66 0.93
N ASP A 44 -9.79 -4.24 1.54
CA ASP A 44 -9.65 -4.89 2.84
C ASP A 44 -8.71 -6.11 2.68
N PRO A 45 -7.54 -6.13 3.35
CA PRO A 45 -6.57 -7.21 3.20
C PRO A 45 -7.05 -8.55 3.79
N THR A 46 -8.21 -8.58 4.45
CA THR A 46 -8.83 -9.79 4.98
C THR A 46 -9.87 -10.42 4.03
N GLU A 47 -10.22 -9.76 2.94
CA GLU A 47 -11.03 -10.36 1.88
C GLU A 47 -10.12 -11.00 0.82
N PRO A 48 -10.24 -12.32 0.55
CA PRO A 48 -9.50 -12.94 -0.53
C PRO A 48 -9.88 -12.28 -1.85
N ASP A 49 -8.86 -11.97 -2.65
CA ASP A 49 -8.93 -11.38 -4.00
C ASP A 49 -10.04 -12.04 -4.83
N ALA A 50 -11.21 -11.41 -4.90
CA ALA A 50 -12.40 -11.91 -5.60
C ALA A 50 -12.29 -11.78 -7.13
N ALA A 51 -11.07 -11.70 -7.68
CA ALA A 51 -10.82 -11.64 -9.12
C ALA A 51 -10.79 -13.02 -9.80
N TYR A 52 -10.89 -14.12 -9.04
CA TYR A 52 -10.99 -15.47 -9.61
C TYR A 52 -11.99 -16.30 -8.81
N GLU A 53 -13.24 -16.39 -9.27
CA GLU A 53 -13.97 -17.68 -9.32
C GLU A 53 -15.29 -17.55 -10.09
N GLU A 54 -15.41 -18.46 -11.04
CA GLU A 54 -16.55 -18.80 -11.86
C GLU A 54 -17.66 -19.43 -11.00
N GLU A 55 -18.93 -19.14 -11.34
CA GLU A 55 -20.16 -19.90 -11.05
C GLU A 55 -20.16 -20.89 -9.86
N GLY A 56 -20.70 -20.49 -8.70
CA GLY A 56 -21.05 -21.48 -7.67
C GLY A 56 -21.52 -20.94 -6.32
N GLU A 57 -22.85 -20.87 -6.15
CA GLU A 57 -23.57 -21.14 -4.89
C GLU A 57 -23.46 -20.13 -3.72
N ALA A 58 -24.57 -19.41 -3.50
CA ALA A 58 -24.83 -18.68 -2.25
C ALA A 58 -25.04 -19.65 -1.07
N PRO A 59 -24.78 -19.17 0.16
CA PRO A 59 -25.88 -19.05 1.09
C PRO A 59 -25.96 -17.67 1.75
N ALA A 60 -27.20 -17.27 1.98
CA ALA A 60 -27.61 -16.05 2.64
C ALA A 60 -27.28 -16.06 4.14
N ASP A 61 -26.69 -14.96 4.63
CA ASP A 61 -27.16 -14.31 5.85
C ASP A 61 -26.88 -12.80 5.70
N ALA A 62 -27.95 -12.07 5.36
CA ALA A 62 -27.91 -10.64 5.07
C ALA A 62 -28.33 -9.86 6.31
N GLU A 63 -27.37 -9.42 7.11
CA GLU A 63 -27.53 -8.27 8.00
C GLU A 63 -26.80 -7.05 7.41
N THR A 64 -27.55 -6.33 6.59
CA THR A 64 -27.47 -4.90 6.23
C THR A 64 -26.31 -4.09 6.80
N GLY A 65 -25.23 -4.01 6.03
CA GLY A 65 -24.40 -2.81 5.89
C GLY A 65 -24.23 -2.56 4.40
N THR A 66 -24.95 -1.59 3.84
CA THR A 66 -24.74 -1.15 2.45
C THR A 66 -23.44 -0.33 2.42
N GLU A 67 -22.31 -0.96 2.70
CA GLU A 67 -21.01 -0.37 2.42
C GLU A 67 -20.90 -0.34 0.90
N THR A 68 -21.09 0.85 0.34
CA THR A 68 -20.70 1.10 -1.04
C THR A 68 -19.21 0.79 -1.08
N PRO A 69 -18.71 -0.09 -1.98
CA PRO A 69 -17.29 -0.38 -2.03
C PRO A 69 -16.57 0.96 -2.17
N GLU A 70 -15.73 1.30 -1.19
CA GLU A 70 -14.96 2.53 -1.26
C GLU A 70 -14.12 2.48 -2.56
N PRO A 71 -14.02 3.59 -3.29
CA PRO A 71 -13.25 3.59 -4.53
C PRO A 71 -11.80 3.22 -4.23
N VAL A 72 -11.35 2.10 -4.80
CA VAL A 72 -9.96 1.65 -4.66
C VAL A 72 -9.03 2.71 -5.23
N GLN A 73 -8.16 3.25 -4.38
CA GLN A 73 -7.17 4.24 -4.77
C GLN A 73 -5.88 3.55 -5.18
N VAL A 74 -5.37 3.87 -6.37
CA VAL A 74 -4.13 3.31 -6.90
C VAL A 74 -2.98 4.27 -6.60
N LEU A 75 -2.05 3.82 -5.77
CA LEU A 75 -0.86 4.56 -5.37
C LEU A 75 0.39 3.97 -6.06
N LEU A 76 1.37 4.82 -6.32
CA LEU A 76 2.67 4.49 -6.90
C LEU A 76 3.78 4.83 -5.91
N GLY A 77 4.49 3.82 -5.43
CA GLY A 77 5.71 3.97 -4.63
C GLY A 77 6.96 3.69 -5.46
N LEU A 78 8.06 4.40 -5.22
CA LEU A 78 9.34 4.07 -5.87
C LEU A 78 9.96 2.83 -5.22
N ASP A 79 10.45 1.89 -6.01
CA ASP A 79 10.99 0.59 -5.57
C ASP A 79 11.88 0.68 -4.32
N ARG A 80 12.96 1.45 -4.39
CA ARG A 80 13.93 1.60 -3.28
C ARG A 80 13.32 2.09 -1.97
N TYR A 81 12.25 2.89 -2.04
CA TYR A 81 11.59 3.45 -0.86
C TYR A 81 10.46 2.55 -0.39
N ALA A 82 9.69 1.98 -1.32
CA ALA A 82 8.67 1.00 -1.04
C ALA A 82 9.25 -0.24 -0.31
N LEU A 83 10.34 -0.81 -0.79
CA LEU A 83 11.00 -1.96 -0.14
C LEU A 83 11.56 -1.60 1.24
N ALA A 84 12.09 -0.39 1.39
CA ALA A 84 12.57 0.09 2.69
C ALA A 84 11.41 0.21 3.70
N GLU A 85 10.25 0.66 3.25
CA GLU A 85 9.05 0.76 4.08
C GLU A 85 8.44 -0.58 4.42
N GLU A 86 8.39 -1.53 3.49
CA GLU A 86 7.97 -2.91 3.78
C GLU A 86 8.91 -3.54 4.83
N SER A 87 10.22 -3.36 4.68
CA SER A 87 11.20 -3.83 5.66
C SER A 87 11.03 -3.17 7.02
N LEU A 88 10.68 -1.88 7.06
CA LEU A 88 10.37 -1.16 8.30
C LEU A 88 9.10 -1.70 8.95
N ALA A 89 8.04 -1.91 8.17
CA ALA A 89 6.77 -2.44 8.66
C ALA A 89 6.93 -3.86 9.22
N ASP A 90 7.62 -4.75 8.49
CA ASP A 90 7.95 -6.10 8.97
C ASP A 90 8.80 -6.06 10.24
N GLY A 91 9.82 -5.18 10.28
CA GLY A 91 10.64 -4.98 11.47
C GLY A 91 9.83 -4.53 12.69
N LEU A 92 8.89 -3.60 12.50
CA LEU A 92 7.98 -3.12 13.56
C LEU A 92 7.01 -4.21 14.01
N ALA A 93 6.42 -4.96 13.08
CA ALA A 93 5.55 -6.08 13.39
C ALA A 93 6.30 -7.16 14.21
N ARG A 94 7.54 -7.49 13.83
CA ARG A 94 8.40 -8.40 14.60
C ARG A 94 8.69 -7.86 15.99
N LEU A 95 9.02 -6.58 16.12
CA LEU A 95 9.28 -5.95 17.42
C LEU A 95 8.04 -6.01 18.32
N MET A 96 6.87 -5.69 17.79
CA MET A 96 5.60 -5.76 18.51
C MET A 96 5.28 -7.17 19.01
N ASN A 97 5.66 -8.20 18.24
CA ASN A 97 5.41 -9.60 18.58
C ASN A 97 6.52 -10.23 19.45
N ALA A 98 7.74 -9.70 19.42
CA ALA A 98 8.88 -10.23 20.16
C ALA A 98 9.04 -9.61 21.56
N CYS A 99 8.58 -8.38 21.77
CA CYS A 99 8.63 -7.74 23.08
C CYS A 99 7.59 -8.37 24.03
N GLU A 100 8.02 -8.77 25.23
CA GLU A 100 7.06 -9.05 26.31
C GLU A 100 6.23 -7.79 26.59
N LYS A 101 4.91 -7.94 26.73
CA LYS A 101 4.01 -6.86 27.15
C LYS A 101 4.48 -6.33 28.51
N GLY A 102 5.23 -5.22 28.51
CA GLY A 102 5.70 -4.55 29.72
C GLY A 102 7.22 -4.32 29.83
N ALA A 103 8.02 -4.63 28.80
CA ALA A 103 9.43 -4.23 28.80
C ALA A 103 9.56 -2.70 28.86
N ASP A 104 10.25 -2.19 29.89
CA ASP A 104 10.51 -0.76 30.08
C ASP A 104 11.71 -0.34 29.23
N TRP A 105 11.41 0.33 28.11
CA TRP A 105 12.40 0.80 27.15
C TRP A 105 12.93 2.21 27.46
N ALA A 106 12.41 2.87 28.50
CA ALA A 106 12.78 4.26 28.82
C ALA A 106 14.25 4.38 29.24
N GLU A 107 14.76 3.41 30.00
CA GLU A 107 16.16 3.39 30.43
C GLU A 107 17.13 3.15 29.25
N ALA A 108 16.76 2.29 28.30
CA ALA A 108 17.54 2.05 27.09
C ALA A 108 17.56 3.27 26.14
N ALA A 109 16.43 3.97 26.00
CA ALA A 109 16.35 5.20 25.21
C ALA A 109 17.15 6.34 25.84
N ALA A 110 17.14 6.47 27.17
CA ALA A 110 17.92 7.48 27.90
C ALA A 110 19.45 7.24 27.83
N ALA A 111 19.86 6.00 27.57
CA ALA A 111 21.27 5.62 27.41
C ALA A 111 21.78 5.75 25.96
N ALA A 112 20.93 6.10 24.99
CA ALA A 112 21.34 6.32 23.61
C ALA A 112 22.17 7.62 23.47
N PRO A 113 23.27 7.62 22.69
CA PRO A 113 24.21 8.73 22.56
C PRO A 113 23.66 9.95 21.80
#